data_AF-A0A7K6HX65-F1
#
_entry.id   AF-A0A7K6HX65-F1
#
_cell.length_a   1.000
_cell.length_b   1.000
_cell.length_c   1.000
_cell.angle_alpha   90.00
_cell.angle_beta   90.00
_cell.angle_gamma   90.00
#
_symmetry.space_group_name_H-M   'P 1'
#
loop_
_entity.id
_entity.type
_entity.pdbx_description
1 polymer ?
#
loop_
_entity_poly.entity_id
_entity_poly.type
_entity_poly.pdbx_seq_one_letter_code
_entity_poly.pdbx_strand_id
1 'polypeptide(L)'
;QCGSCGMLYAPASAEDRLQHLQHHLRLHQGLRYLGWKKERVVAEFWDGKIVLILPGDPKYALRKAEEVREIVDAELGFQQAALRCPEKTRIYLFVSPGKNVLGCLVAESISQ
;
A
#
# COMPACT_ATOMS: atom_id res chain seq x y z
N GLN A 1 -8.88 -8.18 -18.47
CA GLN A 1 -8.30 -7.43 -17.35
C GLN A 1 -9.40 -7.09 -16.36
N CYS A 2 -9.15 -7.26 -15.06
CA CYS A 2 -10.08 -6.78 -14.04
C CYS A 2 -10.03 -5.25 -13.94
N GLY A 3 -11.18 -4.57 -14.01
CA GLY A 3 -11.23 -3.10 -13.98
C GLY A 3 -10.92 -2.47 -12.62
N SER A 4 -10.98 -3.24 -11.54
CA SER A 4 -10.78 -2.76 -10.16
C SER A 4 -9.46 -3.16 -9.53
N CYS A 5 -8.89 -4.33 -9.87
CA CYS A 5 -7.56 -4.74 -9.40
C CYS A 5 -6.48 -4.79 -10.50
N GLY A 6 -6.82 -4.56 -11.77
CA GLY A 6 -5.85 -4.51 -12.87
C GLY A 6 -5.30 -5.86 -13.33
N MET A 7 -5.55 -6.96 -12.61
CA MET A 7 -5.04 -8.30 -12.93
C MET A 7 -5.54 -8.80 -14.30
N LEU A 8 -4.64 -9.41 -15.07
CA LEU A 8 -4.95 -10.16 -16.28
C LEU A 8 -5.22 -11.62 -15.90
N TYR A 9 -6.34 -12.18 -16.36
CA TYR A 9 -6.76 -13.56 -16.08
C TYR A 9 -7.69 -14.06 -17.19
N ALA A 10 -7.78 -15.38 -17.40
CA ALA A 10 -8.71 -15.98 -18.35
C ALA A 10 -10.07 -16.31 -17.69
N PRO A 11 -11.18 -15.63 -18.02
CA PRO A 11 -12.47 -15.85 -17.34
C PRO A 11 -13.08 -17.24 -17.57
N ALA A 12 -12.69 -17.91 -18.67
CA ALA A 12 -13.15 -19.26 -18.99
C ALA A 12 -12.44 -20.35 -18.16
N SER A 13 -11.25 -20.06 -17.63
CA SER A 13 -10.49 -20.97 -16.76
C SER A 13 -11.04 -20.90 -15.33
N ALA A 14 -11.33 -22.04 -14.72
CA ALA A 14 -11.74 -22.08 -13.32
C ALA A 14 -10.58 -21.74 -12.38
N GLU A 15 -9.38 -22.18 -12.72
CA GLU A 15 -8.16 -21.96 -11.95
C GLU A 15 -7.78 -20.46 -11.92
N ASP A 16 -7.72 -19.82 -13.09
CA ASP A 16 -7.44 -18.38 -13.20
C ASP A 16 -8.46 -17.54 -12.43
N ARG A 17 -9.75 -17.94 -12.47
CA ARG A 17 -10.80 -17.24 -11.71
C ARG A 17 -10.58 -17.34 -10.22
N LEU A 18 -10.17 -18.50 -9.71
CA LEU A 18 -9.85 -18.68 -8.29
C LEU A 18 -8.64 -17.84 -7.89
N GLN A 19 -7.58 -17.85 -8.70
CA GLN A 19 -6.39 -17.03 -8.45
C GLN A 19 -6.73 -15.53 -8.47
N HIS A 20 -7.52 -15.10 -9.46
CA HIS A 20 -8.03 -13.72 -9.54
C HIS A 20 -8.79 -13.33 -8.27
N LEU A 21 -9.73 -14.16 -7.79
CA LEU A 21 -10.49 -13.86 -6.58
C LEU A 21 -9.59 -13.71 -5.34
N GLN A 22 -8.61 -14.58 -5.18
CA GLN A 22 -7.66 -14.51 -4.05
C GLN A 22 -6.80 -13.25 -4.10
N HIS A 23 -6.24 -12.94 -5.28
CA HIS A 23 -5.45 -11.72 -5.49
C HIS A 23 -6.33 -10.48 -5.27
N HIS A 24 -7.53 -10.45 -5.85
CA HIS A 24 -8.48 -9.34 -5.75
C HIS A 24 -8.83 -9.03 -4.29
N LEU A 25 -9.16 -10.05 -3.50
CA LEU A 25 -9.46 -9.89 -2.07
C LEU A 25 -8.25 -9.38 -1.28
N ARG A 26 -7.06 -9.93 -1.52
CA ARG A 26 -5.82 -9.50 -0.85
C ARG A 26 -5.52 -8.03 -1.15
N LEU A 27 -5.58 -7.63 -2.42
CA LEU A 27 -5.31 -6.26 -2.85
C LEU A 27 -6.31 -5.28 -2.21
N HIS A 28 -7.61 -5.56 -2.31
CA HIS A 28 -8.63 -4.69 -1.77
C HIS A 28 -8.57 -4.55 -0.24
N GLN A 29 -8.28 -5.64 0.48
CA GLN A 29 -8.14 -5.59 1.93
C GLN A 29 -6.86 -4.85 2.34
N GLY A 30 -5.72 -5.18 1.73
CA GLY A 30 -4.45 -4.60 2.11
C GLY A 30 -4.23 -3.16 1.66
N LEU A 31 -5.03 -2.64 0.72
CA LEU A 31 -5.04 -1.20 0.39
C LEU A 31 -6.13 -0.41 1.14
N ARG A 32 -7.03 -1.06 1.88
CA ARG A 32 -8.08 -0.37 2.63
C ARG A 32 -7.52 0.43 3.81
N TYR A 33 -7.92 1.68 3.94
CA TYR A 33 -7.48 2.62 4.98
C TYR A 33 -8.68 3.19 5.75
N LEU A 34 -9.01 2.61 6.90
CA LEU A 34 -10.20 2.99 7.66
C LEU A 34 -10.12 4.36 8.36
N GLY A 35 -8.92 4.94 8.41
CA GLY A 35 -8.60 6.14 9.17
C GLY A 35 -8.12 5.82 10.59
N TRP A 36 -7.31 6.70 11.15
CA TRP A 36 -6.77 6.60 12.51
C TRP A 36 -7.21 7.78 13.36
N LYS A 37 -7.19 7.59 14.70
CA LYS A 37 -7.49 8.69 15.63
C LYS A 37 -6.51 9.85 15.53
N LYS A 38 -5.24 9.54 15.23
CA LYS A 38 -4.18 10.53 15.01
C LYS A 38 -3.50 10.18 13.70
N GLU A 39 -3.71 11.02 12.70
CA GLU A 39 -3.06 10.93 11.40
C GLU A 39 -2.15 12.13 11.23
N ARG A 40 -0.95 11.91 10.69
CA ARG A 40 -0.06 12.99 10.27
C ARG A 40 -0.30 13.28 8.80
N VAL A 41 -1.31 14.11 8.53
CA VAL A 41 -1.60 14.59 7.17
C VAL A 41 -0.60 15.68 6.82
N VAL A 42 0.11 15.52 5.71
CA VAL A 42 1.14 16.45 5.23
C VAL A 42 0.73 17.22 3.97
N ALA A 43 -0.32 16.77 3.29
CA ALA A 43 -0.94 17.49 2.19
C ALA A 43 -2.39 17.02 2.01
N GLU A 44 -3.27 17.92 1.58
CA GLU A 44 -4.67 17.66 1.26
C GLU A 44 -4.97 18.12 -0.17
N PHE A 45 -5.81 17.37 -0.85
CA PHE A 45 -6.22 17.58 -2.23
C PHE A 45 -7.73 17.37 -2.35
N TRP A 46 -8.30 17.76 -3.49
CA TRP A 46 -9.73 17.58 -3.76
C TRP A 46 -10.11 16.09 -3.92
N ASP A 47 -9.15 15.24 -4.29
CA ASP A 47 -9.30 13.81 -4.56
C ASP A 47 -8.58 12.92 -3.53
N GLY A 48 -8.13 13.47 -2.41
CA GLY A 48 -7.48 12.70 -1.35
C GLY A 48 -6.54 13.50 -0.45
N LYS A 49 -5.66 12.78 0.24
CA LYS A 49 -4.67 13.36 1.15
C LYS A 49 -3.42 12.49 1.23
N ILE A 50 -2.31 13.09 1.64
CA ILE A 50 -1.07 12.38 1.90
C ILE A 50 -0.84 12.29 3.40
N VAL A 51 -0.66 11.06 3.89
CA VAL A 51 -0.32 10.75 5.28
C VAL A 51 1.14 10.34 5.36
N LEU A 52 1.88 10.89 6.32
CA LEU A 52 3.28 10.55 6.60
C LEU A 52 3.39 9.62 7.82
N ILE A 53 4.06 8.50 7.63
CA ILE A 53 4.38 7.52 8.66
C ILE A 53 5.89 7.56 8.92
N LEU A 54 6.26 7.66 10.20
CA LEU A 54 7.64 7.69 10.70
C LEU A 54 7.95 6.44 11.53
N PRO A 55 9.22 6.04 11.70
CA PRO A 55 9.60 4.79 12.40
C PRO A 55 9.15 4.71 13.86
N GLY A 56 8.94 5.85 14.52
CA GLY A 56 8.43 5.94 15.89
C GLY A 56 6.90 5.99 16.04
N ASP A 57 6.15 5.89 14.93
CA ASP A 57 4.70 5.95 14.98
C ASP A 57 4.07 4.68 15.60
N PRO A 58 2.79 4.74 16.00
CA PRO A 58 2.10 3.59 16.56
C PRO A 58 2.15 2.35 15.65
N LYS A 59 2.22 1.16 16.25
CA LYS A 59 2.34 -0.12 15.53
C LYS A 59 1.29 -0.33 14.44
N TYR A 60 0.07 0.19 14.60
CA TYR A 60 -0.97 0.07 13.56
C TYR A 60 -0.59 0.82 12.27
N ALA A 61 0.13 1.94 12.38
CA ALA A 61 0.56 2.73 11.24
C ALA A 61 1.72 2.06 10.52
N LEU A 62 2.71 1.59 11.29
CA LEU A 62 3.85 0.85 10.78
C LEU A 62 3.40 -0.44 10.06
N ARG A 63 2.50 -1.22 10.68
CA ARG A 63 1.92 -2.43 10.05
C ARG A 63 1.20 -2.11 8.76
N LYS A 64 0.48 -0.99 8.70
CA LYS A 64 -0.22 -0.61 7.47
C LYS A 64 0.75 -0.26 6.35
N ALA A 65 1.83 0.45 6.67
CA ALA A 65 2.88 0.76 5.71
C ALA A 65 3.57 -0.51 5.19
N GLU A 66 3.82 -1.46 6.08
CA GLU A 66 4.41 -2.76 5.74
C GLU A 66 3.49 -3.58 4.82
N GLU A 67 2.20 -3.70 5.15
CA GLU A 67 1.20 -4.40 4.32
C GLU A 67 1.12 -3.80 2.90
N VAL A 68 1.10 -2.46 2.79
CA VAL A 68 1.09 -1.77 1.49
C VAL A 68 2.39 -2.05 0.72
N ARG A 69 3.55 -2.03 1.40
CA ARG A 69 4.84 -2.34 0.79
C ARG A 69 4.91 -3.78 0.28
N GLU A 70 4.45 -4.75 1.06
CA GLU A 70 4.42 -6.16 0.66
C GLU A 70 3.58 -6.38 -0.61
N ILE A 71 2.45 -5.67 -0.73
CA ILE A 71 1.63 -5.69 -1.94
C ILE A 71 2.41 -5.12 -3.12
N VAL A 72 3.04 -3.96 -2.96
CA VAL A 72 3.82 -3.32 -4.03
C VAL A 72 5.00 -4.19 -4.46
N ASP A 73 5.74 -4.76 -3.50
CA ASP A 73 6.87 -5.65 -3.76
C ASP A 73 6.40 -6.89 -4.55
N ALA A 74 5.28 -7.49 -4.17
CA ALA A 74 4.70 -8.64 -4.85
C ALA A 74 4.29 -8.32 -6.30
N GLU A 75 3.65 -7.17 -6.54
CA GLU A 75 3.24 -6.73 -7.89
C GLU A 75 4.44 -6.43 -8.80
N LEU A 76 5.57 -5.98 -8.21
CA LEU A 76 6.82 -5.72 -8.94
C LEU A 76 7.69 -6.98 -9.08
N GLY A 77 7.30 -8.10 -8.45
CA GLY A 77 8.05 -9.36 -8.47
C GLY A 77 9.27 -9.40 -7.56
N PHE A 78 9.38 -8.48 -6.58
CA PHE A 78 10.44 -8.50 -5.58
C PHE A 78 10.14 -9.54 -4.49
N GLN A 79 11.15 -10.30 -4.07
CA GLN A 79 11.05 -11.13 -2.87
C GLN A 79 11.35 -10.26 -1.64
N GLN A 80 10.30 -9.89 -0.90
CA GLN A 80 10.33 -9.19 0.42
C GLN A 80 11.65 -8.45 0.69
N ALA A 81 11.93 -7.40 -0.08
CA ALA A 81 13.14 -6.63 0.11
C ALA A 81 12.97 -5.81 1.39
N ALA A 82 13.66 -6.19 2.46
CA ALA A 82 13.69 -5.37 3.66
C ALA A 82 14.30 -4.01 3.34
N LEU A 83 13.72 -2.95 3.93
CA LEU A 83 14.30 -1.62 3.85
C LEU A 83 15.71 -1.64 4.45
N ARG A 84 16.64 -0.95 3.80
CA ARG A 84 18.05 -0.97 4.23
C ARG A 84 18.22 -0.29 5.59
N CYS A 85 17.45 0.76 5.85
CA CYS A 85 17.52 1.53 7.09
C CYS A 85 16.11 1.92 7.57
N PRO A 86 15.32 0.98 8.11
CA PRO A 86 13.94 1.24 8.54
C PRO A 86 13.82 2.45 9.47
N GLU A 87 14.80 2.64 10.36
CA GLU A 87 14.86 3.73 11.35
C GLU A 87 15.03 5.13 10.73
N LYS A 88 15.44 5.21 9.46
CA LYS A 88 15.62 6.46 8.71
C LYS A 88 14.60 6.61 7.59
N THR A 89 13.71 5.64 7.42
CA THR A 89 12.74 5.63 6.34
C THR A 89 11.54 6.52 6.70
N ARG A 90 11.06 7.26 5.72
CA ARG A 90 9.80 8.01 5.76
C ARG A 90 8.86 7.44 4.72
N ILE A 91 7.64 7.13 5.12
CA ILE A 91 6.66 6.50 4.23
C ILE A 91 5.49 7.46 4.05
N TYR A 92 5.15 7.74 2.80
CA TYR A 92 4.03 8.60 2.43
C TYR A 92 2.97 7.75 1.74
N LEU A 93 1.75 7.81 2.23
CA LEU A 93 0.60 7.13 1.64
C LEU A 93 -0.37 8.17 1.09
N PHE A 94 -0.74 8.04 -0.18
CA PHE A 94 -1.86 8.79 -0.74
C PHE A 94 -3.15 8.03 -0.49
N VAL A 95 -4.09 8.65 0.22
CA VAL A 95 -5.37 8.08 0.61
C VAL A 95 -6.51 8.82 -0.08
N SER A 96 -7.33 8.08 -0.81
CA SER A 96 -8.53 8.60 -1.47
C SER A 96 -9.69 8.87 -0.49
N PRO A 97 -10.68 9.70 -0.87
CA PRO A 97 -11.92 9.90 -0.10
C PRO A 97 -12.66 8.59 0.17
N GLY A 98 -12.54 7.63 -0.77
CA GLY A 98 -13.06 6.27 -0.64
C GLY A 98 -12.32 5.39 0.37
N LYS A 99 -11.40 5.95 1.16
CA LYS A 99 -10.67 5.25 2.23
C LYS A 99 -9.81 4.10 1.71
N ASN A 100 -9.16 4.30 0.57
CA ASN A 100 -8.18 3.37 0.01
C ASN A 100 -6.85 4.08 -0.24
N VAL A 101 -5.75 3.38 0.03
CA VAL A 101 -4.40 3.78 -0.36
C VAL A 101 -4.27 3.57 -1.86
N LEU A 102 -4.02 4.65 -2.59
CA LEU A 102 -3.82 4.62 -4.05
C LEU A 102 -2.36 4.87 -4.46
N GLY A 103 -1.53 5.32 -3.52
CA GLY A 103 -0.11 5.55 -3.77
C GLY A 103 0.73 5.36 -2.51
N CYS A 104 1.95 4.89 -2.70
CA CYS A 104 2.95 4.70 -1.65
C CYS A 104 4.29 5.24 -2.14
N LEU A 105 4.97 6.03 -1.31
CA LEU A 105 6.34 6.48 -1.54
C LEU A 105 7.16 6.20 -0.29
N VAL A 106 8.30 5.54 -0.50
CA VAL A 106 9.27 5.23 0.55
C VAL A 106 10.54 6.02 0.29
N ALA A 107 10.96 6.82 1.25
CA ALA A 107 12.15 7.66 1.15
C ALA A 107 13.12 7.38 2.29
N GLU A 108 14.40 7.25 1.97
CA GLU A 108 15.50 7.16 2.93
C GLU A 108 16.47 8.32 2.70
N SER A 109 17.03 8.86 3.79
CA SER A 109 18.08 9.88 3.66
C SER A 109 19.39 9.23 3.22
N ILE A 110 19.98 9.76 2.15
CA ILE A 110 21.33 9.39 1.70
C ILE A 110 22.35 10.40 2.25
N SER A 111 23.55 9.92 2.55
CA SER A 111 24.73 10.78 2.75
C SER A 111 25.42 11.00 1.41
N GLN A 112 25.84 12.23 1.13
CA GLN A 112 26.74 12.55 0.01
C GLN A 112 28.17 12.11 0.31
#